data_AF-A0A8W8I3G3-F1
#
_entry.id   AF-A0A8W8I3G3-F1
#
_cell.length_a   1.000
_cell.length_b   1.000
_cell.length_c   1.000
_cell.angle_alpha   90.00
_cell.angle_beta   90.00
_cell.angle_gamma   90.00
#
_symmetry.space_group_name_H-M   'P 1'
#
loop_
_entity.id
_entity.type
_entity.pdbx_description
1 polymer ?
#
loop_
_entity_poly.entity_id
_entity_poly.type
_entity_poly.pdbx_seq_one_letter_code
_entity_poly.pdbx_strand_id
1 'polypeptide(L)'
;MAAMSGSSKNDALYISLLGLAENFRVSNPPNIRLCIHCLQSIFNINPPPLIVSRTHLQLGNILLAHTKNKELATRHLEQAWTISIGVSFL
;
A
#
# COMPACT_ATOMS: atom_id res chain seq x y z
N MET A 1 -4.14 1.88 21.72
CA MET A 1 -4.89 1.39 20.55
C MET A 1 -5.94 2.43 20.18
N ALA A 2 -5.52 3.55 19.61
CA ALA A 2 -6.41 4.67 19.33
C ALA A 2 -7.49 4.25 18.31
N ALA A 3 -8.74 4.49 18.69
CA ALA A 3 -9.92 4.18 17.90
C ALA A 3 -9.91 4.96 16.59
N MET A 4 -9.76 4.28 15.46
CA MET A 4 -10.07 4.82 14.14
C MET A 4 -11.58 4.96 14.03
N SER A 5 -12.07 6.16 14.34
CA SER A 5 -13.47 6.54 14.10
C SER A 5 -13.54 7.24 12.74
N GLY A 6 -14.01 6.52 11.70
CA GLY A 6 -14.22 7.08 10.36
C GLY A 6 -14.46 6.04 9.25
N SER A 7 -15.67 5.45 9.20
CA SER A 7 -16.23 4.56 8.16
C SER A 7 -15.75 3.09 8.16
N SER A 8 -16.42 2.26 8.97
CA SER A 8 -16.19 0.81 9.12
C SER A 8 -16.10 0.04 7.80
N LYS A 9 -16.74 0.54 6.73
CA LYS A 9 -16.68 -0.03 5.39
C LYS A 9 -15.31 0.15 4.74
N ASN A 10 -14.69 1.33 4.86
CA ASN A 10 -13.38 1.59 4.27
C ASN A 10 -12.29 0.83 5.00
N ASP A 11 -12.41 0.68 6.32
CA ASP A 11 -11.50 -0.17 7.12
C ASP A 11 -11.62 -1.64 6.71
N ALA A 12 -12.85 -2.15 6.54
CA ALA A 12 -13.07 -3.51 6.06
C ALA A 12 -12.51 -3.72 4.64
N LEU A 13 -12.70 -2.75 3.73
CA LEU A 13 -12.13 -2.79 2.38
C LEU A 13 -10.60 -2.76 2.40
N TYR A 14 -10.01 -1.91 3.23
CA TYR A 14 -8.56 -1.83 3.40
C TYR A 14 -7.97 -3.16 3.88
N ILE A 15 -8.54 -3.74 4.94
CA ILE A 15 -8.10 -5.03 5.48
C ILE A 15 -8.27 -6.15 4.44
N SER A 16 -9.39 -6.16 3.71
CA SER A 16 -9.66 -7.15 2.67
C SER A 16 -8.67 -7.06 1.51
N LEU A 17 -8.37 -5.84 1.04
CA LEU A 17 -7.39 -5.61 -0.02
C LEU A 17 -5.98 -5.99 0.41
N LEU A 18 -5.59 -5.70 1.65
CA LEU A 18 -4.32 -6.16 2.21
C LEU A 18 -4.23 -7.68 2.28
N GLY A 19 -5.29 -8.35 2.76
CA GLY A 19 -5.35 -9.81 2.81
C GLY A 19 -5.23 -10.46 1.44
N LEU A 20 -5.94 -9.91 0.44
CA LEU A 20 -5.82 -10.35 -0.96
C LEU A 20 -4.43 -10.13 -1.52
N ALA A 21 -3.84 -8.94 -1.29
CA ALA A 21 -2.48 -8.63 -1.74
C ALA A 21 -1.46 -9.63 -1.18
N GLU A 22 -1.55 -9.94 0.11
CA GLU A 22 -0.66 -10.91 0.76
C GLU A 22 -0.88 -12.32 0.24
N ASN A 23 -2.14 -12.76 0.10
CA ASN A 23 -2.47 -14.06 -0.47
C ASN A 23 -1.87 -14.25 -1.87
N PHE A 24 -1.96 -13.24 -2.74
CA PHE A 24 -1.31 -13.28 -4.05
C PHE A 24 0.22 -13.28 -3.97
N ARG A 25 0.81 -12.56 -3.00
CA ARG A 25 2.26 -12.51 -2.80
C ARG A 25 2.85 -13.86 -2.37
N VAL A 26 2.15 -14.60 -1.51
CA VAL A 26 2.62 -15.88 -0.96
C VAL A 26 2.08 -17.10 -1.70
N SER A 27 1.14 -16.92 -2.64
CA SER A 27 0.64 -17.99 -3.51
C SER A 27 1.77 -18.68 -4.26
N ASN A 28 1.55 -19.93 -4.69
CA ASN A 28 2.53 -20.70 -5.43
C ASN A 28 1.93 -21.18 -6.77
N PRO A 29 2.35 -20.62 -7.93
CA PRO A 29 3.35 -19.56 -8.08
C PRO A 29 2.85 -18.17 -7.63
N PRO A 30 3.74 -17.27 -7.15
CA PRO A 30 3.33 -15.93 -6.72
C PRO A 30 2.70 -15.10 -7.84
N ASN A 31 1.57 -14.46 -7.56
CA ASN A 31 0.92 -13.54 -8.50
C ASN A 31 1.19 -12.08 -8.10
N ILE A 32 2.42 -11.64 -8.33
CA ILE A 32 2.89 -10.29 -7.98
C ILE A 32 2.07 -9.20 -8.68
N ARG A 33 1.59 -9.44 -9.90
CA ARG A 33 0.76 -8.47 -10.63
C ARG A 33 -0.55 -8.20 -9.88
N LEU A 34 -1.25 -9.23 -9.44
CA LEU A 34 -2.48 -9.07 -8.67
C LEU A 34 -2.20 -8.48 -7.27
N CYS A 35 -1.09 -8.85 -6.63
CA CYS A 35 -0.65 -8.22 -5.39
C CYS A 35 -0.51 -6.68 -5.54
N ILE A 36 0.17 -6.22 -6.59
CA ILE A 36 0.33 -4.80 -6.91
C ILE A 36 -1.03 -4.14 -7.16
N HIS A 37 -1.92 -4.77 -7.92
CA HIS A 37 -3.25 -4.22 -8.18
C HIS A 37 -4.08 -4.05 -6.90
N CYS A 38 -4.08 -5.05 -6.00
CA CYS A 38 -4.77 -4.94 -4.71
C CYS A 38 -4.26 -3.75 -3.90
N LEU A 39 -2.93 -3.53 -3.86
CA LEU A 39 -2.34 -2.39 -3.17
C LEU A 39 -2.69 -1.06 -3.84
N GLN A 40 -2.69 -0.99 -5.16
CA GLN A 40 -3.09 0.22 -5.89
C GLN A 40 -4.56 0.58 -5.64
N SER A 41 -5.45 -0.41 -5.54
CA SER A 41 -6.88 -0.20 -5.23
C SER A 41 -7.13 0.43 -3.87
N ILE A 42 -6.18 0.35 -2.93
CA ILE A 42 -6.28 1.03 -1.63
C ILE A 42 -6.35 2.55 -1.80
N PHE A 43 -5.74 3.12 -2.84
CA PHE A 43 -5.85 4.57 -3.07
C PHE A 43 -7.26 5.01 -3.48
N ASN A 44 -8.07 4.12 -4.06
CA ASN A 44 -9.43 4.45 -4.49
C ASN A 44 -10.44 4.61 -3.34
N ILE A 45 -10.10 4.17 -2.12
CA ILE A 45 -10.95 4.34 -0.94
C ILE A 45 -10.60 5.60 -0.13
N ASN A 46 -9.80 6.52 -0.70
CA ASN A 46 -9.35 7.77 -0.08
C ASN A 46 -8.87 7.59 1.37
N PRO A 47 -7.87 6.73 1.60
CA PRO A 47 -7.47 6.39 2.96
C PRO A 47 -6.68 7.55 3.61
N PRO A 48 -6.59 7.59 4.95
CA PRO A 48 -5.80 8.61 5.64
C PRO A 48 -4.33 8.63 5.21
N PRO A 49 -3.62 9.76 5.36
CA PRO A 49 -2.23 9.92 4.91
C PRO A 49 -1.26 8.83 5.42
N LEU A 50 -1.44 8.36 6.66
CA LEU A 50 -0.65 7.26 7.21
C LEU A 50 -0.77 5.97 6.40
N ILE A 51 -1.98 5.64 5.95
CA ILE A 51 -2.22 4.45 5.12
C ILE A 51 -1.64 4.68 3.73
N VAL A 52 -1.83 5.86 3.14
CA VAL A 52 -1.24 6.20 1.83
C VAL A 52 0.29 6.03 1.85
N SER A 53 0.97 6.57 2.86
CA SER A 53 2.42 6.42 3.03
C SER A 53 2.84 4.95 3.13
N ARG A 54 2.15 4.15 3.96
CA ARG A 54 2.43 2.72 4.09
C ARG A 54 2.21 1.95 2.80
N THR A 55 1.12 2.21 2.08
CA THR A 55 0.82 1.56 0.80
C THR A 55 1.88 1.89 -0.26
N HIS A 56 2.35 3.14 -0.32
CA HIS A 56 3.47 3.51 -1.18
C HIS A 56 4.76 2.78 -0.82
N LEU A 57 5.10 2.66 0.46
CA LEU A 57 6.27 1.89 0.90
C LEU A 57 6.16 0.42 0.49
N GLN A 58 5.00 -0.20 0.68
CA GLN A 58 4.74 -1.59 0.27
C GLN A 58 4.88 -1.77 -1.25
N LEU A 59 4.31 -0.86 -2.05
CA LEU A 59 4.44 -0.89 -3.51
C LEU A 59 5.89 -0.73 -3.97
N GLY A 60 6.63 0.22 -3.39
CA GLY A 60 8.05 0.42 -3.70
C GLY A 60 8.88 -0.85 -3.44
N ASN A 61 8.69 -1.47 -2.28
CA ASN A 61 9.40 -2.70 -1.92
C ASN A 61 9.07 -3.88 -2.85
N ILE A 62 7.79 -4.08 -3.17
CA ILE A 62 7.36 -5.15 -4.09
C ILE A 62 7.92 -4.92 -5.49
N LEU A 63 7.88 -3.69 -6.00
CA LEU A 63 8.41 -3.36 -7.31
C LEU A 63 9.92 -3.58 -7.39
N LEU A 64 10.68 -3.19 -6.35
CA LEU A 64 12.12 -3.45 -6.26
C LEU A 64 12.45 -4.95 -6.23
N ALA A 65 11.69 -5.73 -5.47
CA ALA A 65 11.97 -7.15 -5.27
C ALA A 65 11.58 -8.01 -6.48
N HIS A 66 10.52 -7.64 -7.20
CA HIS A 66 9.87 -8.55 -8.14
C HIS A 66 9.71 -7.99 -9.56
N THR A 67 10.12 -6.76 -9.84
CA THR A 67 10.00 -6.16 -11.18
C THR A 67 11.29 -5.49 -11.65
N LYS A 68 11.37 -5.17 -12.94
CA LYS A 68 12.49 -4.41 -13.52
C LYS A 68 12.26 -2.89 -13.51
N ASN A 69 11.07 -2.43 -13.09
CA ASN A 69 10.70 -1.02 -13.14
C ASN A 69 11.18 -0.28 -11.87
N LYS A 70 12.50 -0.06 -11.81
CA LYS A 70 13.14 0.62 -10.67
C LYS A 70 12.67 2.06 -10.51
N GLU A 71 12.40 2.76 -11.62
CA GLU A 71 11.93 4.15 -11.58
C GLU A 71 10.59 4.27 -10.86
N LEU A 72 9.61 3.42 -11.22
CA LEU A 72 8.32 3.42 -10.54
C LEU A 72 8.45 3.05 -9.06
N ALA A 73 9.35 2.13 -8.73
CA ALA A 73 9.61 1.75 -7.35
C ALA A 73 10.17 2.94 -6.54
N THR A 74 11.16 3.65 -7.09
CA THR A 74 11.74 4.86 -6.48
C THR A 74 10.68 5.93 -6.27
N ARG A 75 9.84 6.21 -7.27
CA ARG A 75 8.75 7.22 -7.13
C ARG A 75 7.81 6.89 -5.97
N HIS A 76 7.44 5.61 -5.79
CA HIS A 76 6.63 5.21 -4.65
C HIS A 76 7.37 5.35 -3.31
N LEU A 77 8.66 5.00 -3.24
CA LEU A 77 9.44 5.20 -2.02
C LEU A 77 9.59 6.68 -1.66
N GLU A 78 9.82 7.55 -2.65
CA GLU A 78 9.85 9.00 -2.47
C GLU A 78 8.51 9.53 -1.94
N GLN A 79 7.39 9.10 -2.53
CA GLN A 79 6.06 9.47 -2.04
C GLN A 79 5.82 9.00 -0.60
N ALA A 80 6.21 7.77 -0.26
CA ALA A 80 6.10 7.25 1.10
C ALA A 80 6.86 8.13 2.10
N TRP A 81 8.09 8.52 1.75
CA TRP A 81 8.96 9.39 2.53
C TRP A 81 8.38 10.79 2.68
N THR A 82 7.99 11.44 1.58
CA THR A 82 7.40 12.79 1.59
C THR A 82 6.16 12.86 2.48
N ILE A 83 5.26 11.87 2.37
CA ILE A 83 4.04 11.82 3.20
C ILE A 83 4.41 11.55 4.67
N SER A 84 5.36 10.65 4.94
CA SER A 84 5.80 10.35 6.31
C SER A 84 6.37 11.58 7.01
N ILE A 85 7.18 12.38 6.30
CA ILE A 85 7.68 13.65 6.83
C ILE A 85 6.51 14.61 7.07
N GLY A 86 5.63 14.78 6.09
CA GLY A 86 4.49 15.70 6.20
C GLY A 86 3.55 15.38 7.37
N VAL A 87 3.35 14.09 7.67
CA VAL A 87 2.56 13.63 8.83
C VAL A 87 3.31 13.81 10.15
N SER A 88 4.65 13.77 10.16
CA SER A 88 5.45 13.92 11.38
C SER A 88 5.56 15.37 11.88
N PHE A 89 5.21 16.35 11.03
CA PHE A 89 5.25 17.79 11.34
C PHE A 89 3.86 18.41 11.56
N LEU A 90 2.80 17.59 11.70
CA LEU A 90 1.44 17.96 12.07
C LEU A 90 1.11 17.44 13.47
#